data_AF-A0A7W8K6M5-F1
#
_entry.id   AF-A0A7W8K6M5-F1
#
_cell.length_a   1.000
_cell.length_b   1.000
_cell.length_c   1.000
_cell.angle_alpha   90.00
_cell.angle_beta   90.00
_cell.angle_gamma   90.00
#
_symmetry.space_group_name_H-M   'P 1'
#
loop_
_entity.id
_entity.type
_entity.pdbx_description
1 polymer ?
#
loop_
_entity_poly.entity_id
_entity_poly.type
_entity_poly.pdbx_seq_one_letter_code
_entity_poly.pdbx_strand_id
1 'polypeptide(L)'
;MAAAPLDTLRSKLFEESDGNKFSRLLGRLLKKHGQTERLAVLAILADYARDGQLLHWRTLLLTDMVKLTQPGEYADFYLWSLGQPRLAYWGVDGLLKSTGKAAYGALLELAGNQDMTLETRAKAVKRLAVFSRQPFDAGRPEDPGQWKAPDIDLPALLAWKTMGYPNGAGHAEPLRHRLLDTPETPLEHALAALDHKLAALRAREQDLAQPSNWLTIASPEHVLAIDQRWTLPEHYRRFLACASPLRVQITTEDFPQGLHLVGASELIKAQHGYAWNPVTQLSIADWPAQYLVIANAGGDPLCLDLGQMHSHDAPVLCAMHGTGRWDFEPYCASFVAFIAGLSEKTD
;
A
#
# COMPACT_ATOMS: atom_id res chain seq x y z
N MET A 1 -11.98 21.46 -32.03
CA MET A 1 -12.52 20.19 -32.56
C MET A 1 -13.70 19.77 -31.70
N ALA A 2 -14.87 19.47 -32.29
CA ALA A 2 -16.02 18.97 -31.54
C ALA A 2 -15.68 17.67 -30.79
N ALA A 3 -16.24 17.48 -29.59
CA ALA A 3 -16.17 16.18 -28.91
C ALA A 3 -16.85 15.12 -29.80
N ALA A 4 -16.31 13.90 -29.81
CA ALA A 4 -16.97 12.82 -30.53
C ALA A 4 -18.28 12.49 -29.78
N PRO A 5 -19.40 12.26 -30.45
CA PRO A 5 -20.64 11.85 -29.77
C PRO A 5 -20.42 10.59 -28.94
N LEU A 6 -21.05 10.54 -27.76
CA LEU A 6 -20.89 9.46 -26.79
C LEU A 6 -21.19 8.08 -27.41
N ASP A 7 -22.26 7.97 -28.20
CA ASP A 7 -22.64 6.74 -28.89
C ASP A 7 -21.56 6.25 -29.87
N THR A 8 -20.89 7.17 -30.55
CA THR A 8 -19.78 6.82 -31.45
C THR A 8 -18.60 6.25 -30.67
N LEU A 9 -18.31 6.77 -29.47
CA LEU A 9 -17.26 6.23 -28.62
C LEU A 9 -17.66 4.87 -28.05
N ARG A 10 -18.93 4.68 -27.64
CA ARG A 10 -19.47 3.39 -27.21
C ARG A 10 -19.28 2.32 -28.28
N SER A 11 -19.79 2.53 -29.51
CA SER A 11 -19.67 1.54 -30.58
C SER A 11 -18.22 1.16 -30.87
N LYS A 12 -17.34 2.15 -31.01
CA LYS A 12 -15.90 1.92 -31.24
C LYS A 12 -15.26 1.11 -30.12
N LEU A 13 -15.64 1.38 -28.87
CA LEU A 13 -15.09 0.69 -27.72
C LEU A 13 -15.50 -0.79 -27.69
N PHE A 14 -16.74 -1.11 -28.11
CA PHE A 14 -17.24 -2.49 -28.20
C PHE A 14 -16.69 -3.28 -29.38
N GLU A 15 -16.43 -2.62 -30.51
CA GLU A 15 -15.87 -3.25 -31.73
C GLU A 15 -14.35 -3.44 -31.66
N GLU A 16 -13.65 -2.71 -30.79
CA GLU A 16 -12.20 -2.75 -30.70
C GLU A 16 -11.64 -4.05 -30.11
N SER A 17 -10.64 -4.61 -30.79
CA SER A 17 -9.95 -5.86 -30.44
C SER A 17 -8.47 -5.65 -30.09
N ASP A 18 -7.91 -4.46 -30.35
CA ASP A 18 -6.56 -4.07 -29.95
C ASP A 18 -6.58 -3.35 -28.60
N GLY A 19 -5.90 -3.91 -27.61
CA GLY A 19 -5.86 -3.36 -26.24
C GLY A 19 -5.27 -1.95 -26.15
N ASN A 20 -4.31 -1.59 -27.01
CA ASN A 20 -3.72 -0.25 -27.00
C ASN A 20 -4.64 0.81 -27.61
N LYS A 21 -5.42 0.44 -28.65
CA LYS A 21 -6.48 1.30 -29.18
C LYS A 21 -7.63 1.42 -28.20
N PHE A 22 -8.02 0.32 -27.56
CA PHE A 22 -9.05 0.30 -26.52
C PHE A 22 -8.70 1.28 -25.39
N SER A 23 -7.49 1.18 -24.84
CA SER A 23 -6.98 2.09 -23.80
C SER A 23 -7.11 3.57 -24.20
N ARG A 24 -6.72 3.91 -25.44
CA ARG A 24 -6.83 5.28 -25.96
C ARG A 24 -8.29 5.74 -26.12
N LEU A 25 -9.19 4.85 -26.51
CA LEU A 25 -10.63 5.14 -26.61
C LEU A 25 -11.24 5.35 -25.23
N LEU A 26 -10.92 4.48 -24.27
CA LEU A 26 -11.34 4.61 -22.87
C LEU A 26 -10.85 5.94 -22.26
N GLY A 27 -9.56 6.25 -22.40
CA GLY A 27 -9.00 7.51 -21.91
C GLY A 27 -9.67 8.74 -22.53
N ARG A 28 -10.07 8.66 -23.81
CA ARG A 28 -10.84 9.72 -24.47
C ARG A 28 -12.26 9.83 -23.93
N LEU A 29 -12.94 8.71 -23.70
CA LEU A 29 -14.27 8.65 -23.11
C LEU A 29 -14.27 9.32 -21.73
N LEU A 30 -13.37 8.89 -20.85
CA LEU A 30 -13.23 9.43 -19.48
C LEU A 30 -12.89 10.92 -19.49
N LYS A 31 -11.88 11.33 -20.28
CA LYS A 31 -11.43 12.74 -20.32
C LYS A 31 -12.49 13.70 -20.85
N LYS A 32 -13.27 13.28 -21.86
CA LYS A 32 -14.24 14.18 -22.52
C LYS A 32 -15.62 14.17 -21.89
N HIS A 33 -16.04 13.02 -21.35
CA HIS A 33 -17.43 12.80 -20.94
C HIS A 33 -17.57 12.37 -19.48
N GLY A 34 -16.48 11.96 -18.80
CA GLY A 34 -16.55 11.39 -17.45
C GLY A 34 -17.09 12.35 -16.39
N GLN A 35 -16.91 13.66 -16.55
CA GLN A 35 -17.44 14.66 -15.62
C GLN A 35 -18.85 15.13 -16.00
N THR A 36 -19.09 15.44 -17.28
CA THR A 36 -20.33 16.06 -17.76
C THR A 36 -21.44 15.08 -18.06
N GLU A 37 -21.11 13.84 -18.43
CA GLU A 37 -22.03 12.77 -18.82
C GLU A 37 -21.77 11.50 -18.00
N ARG A 38 -21.40 11.69 -16.72
CA ARG A 38 -20.92 10.67 -15.79
C ARG A 38 -21.77 9.40 -15.76
N LEU A 39 -23.09 9.52 -15.63
CA LEU A 39 -24.01 8.38 -15.57
C LEU A 39 -24.03 7.58 -16.87
N ALA A 40 -23.98 8.26 -18.02
CA ALA A 40 -23.95 7.60 -19.32
C ALA A 40 -22.59 6.89 -19.55
N VAL A 41 -21.49 7.50 -19.11
CA VAL A 41 -20.18 6.85 -19.11
C VAL A 41 -20.20 5.62 -18.19
N LEU A 42 -20.73 5.71 -16.98
CA LEU A 42 -20.88 4.57 -16.07
C LEU A 42 -21.68 3.43 -16.70
N ALA A 43 -22.76 3.73 -17.42
CA ALA A 43 -23.55 2.73 -18.13
C ALA A 43 -22.72 2.01 -19.21
N ILE A 44 -21.95 2.77 -20.00
CA ILE A 44 -21.06 2.19 -21.03
C ILE A 44 -20.02 1.26 -20.39
N LEU A 45 -19.39 1.68 -19.29
CA LEU A 45 -18.38 0.88 -18.60
C LEU A 45 -18.99 -0.38 -17.97
N ALA A 46 -20.17 -0.27 -17.34
CA ALA A 46 -20.89 -1.40 -16.77
C ALA A 46 -21.28 -2.42 -17.84
N ASP A 47 -21.80 -1.96 -18.98
CA ASP A 47 -22.15 -2.81 -20.12
C ASP A 47 -20.89 -3.51 -20.67
N TYR A 48 -19.76 -2.79 -20.79
CA TYR A 48 -18.52 -3.40 -21.29
C TYR A 48 -17.92 -4.40 -20.29
N ALA A 49 -18.00 -4.13 -18.99
CA ALA A 49 -17.56 -5.07 -17.96
C ALA A 49 -18.34 -6.40 -18.03
N ARG A 50 -19.61 -6.37 -18.46
CA ARG A 50 -20.44 -7.57 -18.67
C ARG A 50 -20.12 -8.27 -19.99
N ASP A 51 -20.09 -7.52 -21.09
CA ASP A 51 -20.22 -8.10 -22.43
C ASP A 51 -19.02 -7.80 -23.35
N GLY A 52 -18.10 -6.93 -22.95
CA GLY A 52 -16.99 -6.48 -23.78
C GLY A 52 -16.03 -7.60 -24.20
N GLN A 53 -15.57 -7.60 -25.44
CA GLN A 53 -14.76 -8.71 -25.97
C GLN A 53 -13.36 -8.84 -25.31
N LEU A 54 -12.77 -7.74 -24.82
CA LEU A 54 -11.45 -7.77 -24.21
C LEU A 54 -11.52 -8.12 -22.72
N LEU A 55 -11.42 -9.41 -22.42
CA LEU A 55 -11.60 -9.96 -21.06
C LEU A 55 -10.69 -9.33 -20.00
N HIS A 56 -9.43 -9.01 -20.33
CA HIS A 56 -8.49 -8.40 -19.39
C HIS A 56 -8.83 -6.93 -19.10
N TRP A 57 -9.49 -6.24 -20.02
CA TRP A 57 -9.93 -4.86 -19.79
C TRP A 57 -11.14 -4.79 -18.87
N ARG A 58 -12.02 -5.81 -18.89
CA ARG A 58 -13.22 -5.84 -18.04
C ARG A 58 -12.90 -5.60 -16.56
N THR A 59 -11.80 -6.16 -16.05
CA THR A 59 -11.38 -6.00 -14.66
C THR A 59 -10.86 -4.59 -14.38
N LEU A 60 -10.05 -4.04 -15.29
CA LEU A 60 -9.45 -2.72 -15.17
C LEU A 60 -10.49 -1.59 -15.17
N LEU A 61 -11.62 -1.78 -15.87
CA LEU A 61 -12.69 -0.78 -15.93
C LEU A 61 -13.31 -0.47 -14.56
N LEU A 62 -13.34 -1.44 -13.64
CA LEU A 62 -14.01 -1.25 -12.35
C LEU A 62 -13.34 -0.15 -11.53
N THR A 63 -12.02 0.02 -11.63
CA THR A 63 -11.32 1.11 -10.94
C THR A 63 -11.79 2.49 -11.42
N ASP A 64 -12.02 2.65 -12.73
CA ASP A 64 -12.55 3.90 -13.28
C ASP A 64 -14.03 4.09 -12.94
N MET A 65 -14.81 3.01 -12.95
CA MET A 65 -16.20 3.05 -12.48
C MET A 65 -16.28 3.50 -11.02
N VAL A 66 -15.48 2.93 -10.13
CA VAL A 66 -15.45 3.29 -8.70
C VAL A 66 -15.11 4.76 -8.51
N LYS A 67 -14.19 5.34 -9.31
CA LYS A 67 -13.89 6.79 -9.27
C LYS A 67 -15.11 7.63 -9.64
N LEU A 68 -15.88 7.22 -10.65
CA LEU A 68 -17.06 7.94 -11.15
C LEU A 68 -18.33 7.71 -10.33
N THR A 69 -18.48 6.57 -9.65
CA THR A 69 -19.67 6.24 -8.84
C THR A 69 -19.84 7.20 -7.67
N GLN A 70 -21.06 7.63 -7.40
CA GLN A 70 -21.45 8.35 -6.18
C GLN A 70 -22.25 7.42 -5.25
N PRO A 71 -22.36 7.75 -3.94
CA PRO A 71 -23.20 6.99 -3.02
C PRO A 71 -24.63 6.84 -3.55
N GLY A 72 -25.19 5.64 -3.42
CA GLY A 72 -26.53 5.28 -3.92
C GLY A 72 -26.59 4.76 -5.36
N GLU A 73 -25.49 4.74 -6.10
CA GLU A 73 -25.51 4.38 -7.53
C GLU A 73 -24.88 3.03 -7.81
N TYR A 74 -25.37 2.29 -8.82
CA TYR A 74 -24.77 1.03 -9.32
C TYR A 74 -24.58 -0.08 -8.27
N ALA A 75 -25.29 -0.02 -7.13
CA ALA A 75 -25.24 -1.04 -6.07
C ALA A 75 -25.46 -2.46 -6.63
N ASP A 76 -26.49 -2.65 -7.45
CA ASP A 76 -26.83 -3.94 -8.06
C ASP A 76 -25.73 -4.46 -9.00
N PHE A 77 -25.07 -3.55 -9.74
CA PHE A 77 -23.94 -3.91 -10.60
C PHE A 77 -22.76 -4.40 -9.77
N TYR A 78 -22.39 -3.67 -8.71
CA TYR A 78 -21.28 -4.07 -7.87
C TYR A 78 -21.59 -5.36 -7.10
N LEU A 79 -22.82 -5.53 -6.63
CA LEU A 79 -23.28 -6.78 -6.01
C LEU A 79 -23.17 -7.96 -7.00
N TRP A 80 -23.66 -7.80 -8.24
CA TRP A 80 -23.47 -8.79 -9.31
C TRP A 80 -21.98 -9.10 -9.54
N SER A 81 -21.12 -8.07 -9.55
CA SER A 81 -19.69 -8.23 -9.81
C SER A 81 -18.97 -9.04 -8.74
N LEU A 82 -19.46 -9.06 -7.49
CA LEU A 82 -18.91 -9.90 -6.42
C LEU A 82 -19.10 -11.39 -6.70
N GLY A 83 -20.11 -11.76 -7.49
CA GLY A 83 -20.33 -13.13 -7.95
C GLY A 83 -19.46 -13.54 -9.13
N GLN A 84 -18.69 -12.63 -9.72
CA GLN A 84 -17.84 -12.89 -10.88
C GLN A 84 -16.37 -12.99 -10.45
N PRO A 85 -15.72 -14.17 -10.51
CA PRO A 85 -14.37 -14.37 -9.97
C PRO A 85 -13.31 -13.38 -10.46
N ARG A 86 -13.42 -12.88 -11.69
CA ARG A 86 -12.47 -11.91 -12.27
C ARG A 86 -12.76 -10.46 -11.89
N LEU A 87 -13.98 -10.13 -11.45
CA LEU A 87 -14.38 -8.76 -11.12
C LEU A 87 -14.48 -8.51 -9.61
N ALA A 88 -14.73 -9.57 -8.84
CA ALA A 88 -15.08 -9.48 -7.43
C ALA A 88 -14.10 -8.62 -6.61
N TYR A 89 -12.79 -8.77 -6.81
CA TYR A 89 -11.77 -7.97 -6.11
C TYR A 89 -12.02 -6.46 -6.21
N TRP A 90 -12.26 -5.96 -7.42
CA TRP A 90 -12.51 -4.53 -7.66
C TRP A 90 -13.95 -4.12 -7.34
N GLY A 91 -14.89 -5.08 -7.39
CA GLY A 91 -16.30 -4.87 -7.03
C GLY A 91 -16.50 -4.51 -5.56
N VAL A 92 -15.60 -4.95 -4.66
CA VAL A 92 -15.66 -4.66 -3.22
C VAL A 92 -15.72 -3.16 -2.94
N ASP A 93 -14.80 -2.39 -3.52
CA ASP A 93 -14.70 -0.95 -3.28
C ASP A 93 -15.92 -0.19 -3.84
N GLY A 94 -16.41 -0.63 -5.00
CA GLY A 94 -17.62 -0.09 -5.60
C GLY A 94 -18.86 -0.32 -4.74
N LEU A 95 -19.08 -1.54 -4.25
CA LEU A 95 -20.23 -1.85 -3.42
C LEU A 95 -20.23 -1.02 -2.12
N LEU A 96 -19.07 -0.90 -1.46
CA LEU A 96 -18.91 -0.07 -0.27
C LEU A 96 -19.15 1.41 -0.55
N LYS A 97 -18.62 1.94 -1.66
CA LYS A 97 -18.85 3.33 -2.06
C LYS A 97 -20.34 3.58 -2.34
N SER A 98 -21.02 2.64 -2.98
CA SER A 98 -22.43 2.75 -3.35
C SER A 98 -23.38 2.61 -2.16
N THR A 99 -23.10 1.70 -1.23
CA THR A 99 -24.10 1.27 -0.23
C THR A 99 -23.65 1.42 1.23
N GLY A 100 -22.38 1.78 1.47
CA GLY A 100 -21.81 1.93 2.80
C GLY A 100 -22.00 0.68 3.65
N LYS A 101 -22.57 0.85 4.86
CA LYS A 101 -22.79 -0.25 5.83
C LYS A 101 -23.67 -1.38 5.29
N ALA A 102 -24.55 -1.11 4.32
CA ALA A 102 -25.39 -2.16 3.72
C ALA A 102 -24.57 -3.19 2.91
N ALA A 103 -23.35 -2.86 2.49
CA ALA A 103 -22.44 -3.80 1.81
C ALA A 103 -21.94 -4.93 2.72
N TYR A 104 -21.93 -4.75 4.04
CA TYR A 104 -21.18 -5.62 4.96
C TYR A 104 -21.61 -7.08 4.91
N GLY A 105 -22.91 -7.35 4.74
CA GLY A 105 -23.42 -8.72 4.62
C GLY A 105 -22.83 -9.44 3.39
N ALA A 106 -22.87 -8.79 2.23
CA ALA A 106 -22.33 -9.34 0.98
C ALA A 106 -20.80 -9.52 1.03
N LEU A 107 -20.08 -8.60 1.68
CA LEU A 107 -18.64 -8.73 1.85
C LEU A 107 -18.25 -9.84 2.82
N LEU A 108 -19.04 -10.07 3.86
CA LEU A 108 -18.83 -11.19 4.78
C LEU A 108 -19.06 -12.53 4.07
N GLU A 109 -20.11 -12.63 3.26
CA GLU A 109 -20.35 -13.80 2.40
C GLU A 109 -19.18 -14.02 1.43
N LEU A 110 -18.68 -12.95 0.80
CA LEU A 110 -17.50 -13.01 -0.07
C LEU A 110 -16.25 -13.51 0.68
N ALA A 111 -16.00 -13.03 1.89
CA ALA A 111 -14.85 -13.45 2.71
C ALA A 111 -14.88 -14.96 3.05
N GLY A 112 -16.09 -15.51 3.26
CA GLY A 112 -16.31 -16.93 3.53
C GLY A 112 -16.35 -17.84 2.31
N ASN A 113 -16.51 -17.29 1.10
CA ASN A 113 -16.71 -18.05 -0.12
C ASN A 113 -15.42 -18.76 -0.59
N GLN A 114 -15.38 -20.09 -0.49
CA GLN A 114 -14.21 -20.89 -0.88
C GLN A 114 -14.02 -21.02 -2.40
N ASP A 115 -15.01 -20.67 -3.22
CA ASP A 115 -14.90 -20.67 -4.68
C ASP A 115 -14.14 -19.43 -5.20
N MET A 116 -13.91 -18.44 -4.33
CA MET A 116 -13.17 -17.23 -4.64
C MET A 116 -11.70 -17.34 -4.25
N THR A 117 -10.84 -16.59 -4.95
CA THR A 117 -9.41 -16.55 -4.62
C THR A 117 -9.19 -16.01 -3.21
N LEU A 118 -8.13 -16.48 -2.55
CA LEU A 118 -7.74 -16.00 -1.21
C LEU A 118 -7.59 -14.48 -1.18
N GLU A 119 -6.94 -13.92 -2.20
CA GLU A 119 -6.77 -12.47 -2.34
C GLU A 119 -8.09 -11.70 -2.37
N THR A 120 -9.10 -12.19 -3.13
CA THR A 120 -10.43 -11.56 -3.18
C THR A 120 -11.12 -11.61 -1.83
N ARG A 121 -11.02 -12.74 -1.13
CA ARG A 121 -11.58 -12.90 0.22
C ARG A 121 -10.88 -11.98 1.22
N ALA A 122 -9.56 -11.91 1.18
CA ALA A 122 -8.75 -11.02 2.01
C ALA A 122 -9.07 -9.54 1.73
N LYS A 123 -9.27 -9.15 0.46
CA LYS A 123 -9.71 -7.81 0.09
C LYS A 123 -11.05 -7.46 0.75
N ALA A 124 -12.02 -8.37 0.77
CA ALA A 124 -13.28 -8.14 1.46
C ALA A 124 -13.06 -7.89 2.97
N VAL A 125 -12.25 -8.72 3.64
CA VAL A 125 -11.92 -8.54 5.08
C VAL A 125 -11.20 -7.23 5.33
N LYS A 126 -10.19 -6.88 4.53
CA LYS A 126 -9.44 -5.62 4.62
C LYS A 126 -10.37 -4.41 4.52
N ARG A 127 -11.32 -4.42 3.57
CA ARG A 127 -12.25 -3.29 3.44
C ARG A 127 -13.31 -3.28 4.53
N LEU A 128 -13.75 -4.44 5.04
CA LEU A 128 -14.57 -4.50 6.26
C LEU A 128 -13.84 -3.87 7.44
N ALA A 129 -12.55 -4.19 7.65
CA ALA A 129 -11.71 -3.61 8.69
C ALA A 129 -11.70 -2.09 8.61
N VAL A 130 -11.29 -1.54 7.46
CA VAL A 130 -11.19 -0.08 7.21
C VAL A 130 -12.51 0.63 7.45
N PHE A 131 -13.60 0.19 6.82
CA PHE A 131 -14.87 0.91 6.86
C PHE A 131 -15.60 0.77 8.20
N SER A 132 -15.41 -0.33 8.91
CA SER A 132 -16.01 -0.55 10.23
C SER A 132 -15.09 -0.17 11.39
N ARG A 133 -13.83 0.20 11.12
CA ARG A 133 -12.79 0.47 12.13
C ARG A 133 -12.53 -0.72 13.05
N GLN A 134 -12.77 -1.93 12.56
CA GLN A 134 -12.52 -3.17 13.27
C GLN A 134 -11.09 -3.63 12.96
N PRO A 135 -10.35 -4.20 13.93
CA PRO A 135 -8.96 -4.60 13.75
C PRO A 135 -8.83 -5.96 13.04
N PHE A 136 -9.72 -6.30 12.10
CA PHE A 136 -9.72 -7.61 11.43
C PHE A 136 -8.45 -7.89 10.63
N ASP A 137 -7.74 -6.83 10.25
CA ASP A 137 -6.49 -6.88 9.52
C ASP A 137 -5.27 -6.58 10.40
N ALA A 138 -5.43 -6.44 11.72
CA ALA A 138 -4.34 -6.08 12.62
C ALA A 138 -3.15 -7.05 12.51
N GLY A 139 -1.96 -6.49 12.32
CA GLY A 139 -0.72 -7.26 12.18
C GLY A 139 -0.59 -8.00 10.85
N ARG A 140 -1.49 -7.76 9.89
CA ARG A 140 -1.43 -8.31 8.53
C ARG A 140 -0.75 -7.33 7.57
N PRO A 141 -0.17 -7.82 6.46
CA PRO A 141 0.31 -6.95 5.39
C PRO A 141 -0.78 -6.00 4.90
N GLU A 142 -0.38 -4.82 4.46
CA GLU A 142 -1.32 -3.83 3.89
C GLU A 142 -2.01 -4.35 2.63
N ASP A 143 -1.23 -5.00 1.76
CA ASP A 143 -1.72 -5.66 0.57
C ASP A 143 -2.41 -6.99 0.93
N PRO A 144 -3.73 -7.12 0.73
CA PRO A 144 -4.45 -8.37 0.95
C PRO A 144 -3.95 -9.53 0.06
N GLY A 145 -3.24 -9.27 -1.03
CA GLY A 145 -2.61 -10.30 -1.87
C GLY A 145 -1.52 -11.09 -1.15
N GLN A 146 -0.95 -10.54 -0.08
CA GLN A 146 0.08 -11.20 0.73
C GLN A 146 -0.47 -12.00 1.92
N TRP A 147 -1.79 -11.99 2.11
CA TRP A 147 -2.44 -12.70 3.21
C TRP A 147 -2.45 -14.21 2.98
N LYS A 148 -2.45 -14.96 4.07
CA LYS A 148 -2.57 -16.42 4.10
C LYS A 148 -3.97 -16.81 4.56
N ALA A 149 -4.39 -18.03 4.25
CA ALA A 149 -5.70 -18.53 4.68
C ALA A 149 -5.99 -18.36 6.19
N PRO A 150 -5.03 -18.61 7.10
CA PRO A 150 -5.23 -18.38 8.55
C PRO A 150 -5.38 -16.91 8.94
N ASP A 151 -5.06 -15.95 8.06
CA ASP A 151 -5.22 -14.52 8.35
C ASP A 151 -6.71 -14.09 8.27
N ILE A 152 -7.59 -14.91 7.67
CA ILE A 152 -9.03 -14.69 7.62
C ILE A 152 -9.71 -15.34 8.83
N ASP A 153 -9.97 -14.55 9.87
CA ASP A 153 -10.73 -14.97 11.05
C ASP A 153 -12.24 -14.92 10.79
N LEU A 154 -12.74 -15.91 10.06
CA LEU A 154 -14.16 -16.04 9.77
C LEU A 154 -15.05 -16.15 11.03
N PRO A 155 -14.66 -16.90 12.09
CA PRO A 155 -15.39 -16.89 13.36
C PRO A 155 -15.58 -15.48 13.94
N ALA A 156 -14.54 -14.64 13.98
CA ALA A 156 -14.65 -13.28 14.47
C ALA A 156 -15.60 -12.42 13.62
N LEU A 157 -15.54 -12.55 12.29
CA LEU A 157 -16.45 -11.85 11.37
C LEU A 157 -17.92 -12.25 11.59
N LEU A 158 -18.17 -13.55 11.79
CA LEU A 158 -19.52 -14.07 12.06
C LEU A 158 -20.05 -13.59 13.43
N ALA A 159 -19.20 -13.54 14.45
CA ALA A 159 -19.58 -12.95 15.74
C ALA A 159 -19.88 -11.45 15.60
N TRP A 160 -19.09 -10.71 14.83
CA TRP A 160 -19.36 -9.31 14.55
C TRP A 160 -20.70 -9.08 13.83
N LYS A 161 -21.10 -10.00 12.93
CA LYS A 161 -22.42 -10.00 12.29
C LYS A 161 -23.56 -10.17 13.30
N THR A 162 -23.45 -11.08 14.26
CA THR A 162 -24.52 -11.29 15.27
C THR A 162 -24.71 -10.08 16.18
N MET A 163 -23.67 -9.24 16.33
CA MET A 163 -23.73 -7.97 17.05
C MET A 163 -24.32 -6.80 16.24
N GLY A 164 -24.73 -7.01 14.99
CA GLY A 164 -25.30 -5.95 14.15
C GLY A 164 -24.26 -5.01 13.53
N TYR A 165 -23.05 -5.53 13.31
CA TYR A 165 -21.93 -4.80 12.70
C TYR A 165 -21.56 -3.49 13.44
N PRO A 166 -21.26 -3.52 14.74
CA PRO A 166 -20.82 -2.32 15.46
C PRO A 166 -19.49 -1.82 14.89
N ASN A 167 -19.29 -0.50 14.90
CA ASN A 167 -17.98 0.06 14.58
C ASN A 167 -16.99 -0.31 15.68
N GLY A 168 -15.74 -0.59 15.31
CA GLY A 168 -14.65 -0.73 16.26
C GLY A 168 -14.14 0.63 16.73
N ALA A 169 -13.22 0.59 17.70
CA ALA A 169 -12.55 1.79 18.21
C ALA A 169 -11.53 2.36 17.21
N GLY A 170 -11.19 1.63 16.14
CA GLY A 170 -10.05 1.90 15.29
C GLY A 170 -8.73 1.65 16.03
N HIS A 171 -7.64 2.19 15.50
CA HIS A 171 -6.35 2.16 16.18
C HIS A 171 -6.21 3.31 17.17
N ALA A 172 -5.54 3.06 18.30
CA ALA A 172 -5.02 4.13 19.13
C ALA A 172 -3.88 4.83 18.39
N GLU A 173 -3.68 6.13 18.62
CA GLU A 173 -2.50 6.82 18.08
C GLU A 173 -1.23 6.19 18.65
N PRO A 174 -0.27 5.81 17.79
CA PRO A 174 1.00 5.27 18.26
C PRO A 174 1.77 6.26 19.13
N LEU A 175 2.49 5.73 20.13
CA LEU A 175 3.32 6.56 21.01
C LEU A 175 4.49 7.17 20.23
N ARG A 176 4.66 8.48 20.40
CA ARG A 176 5.74 9.30 19.79
C ARG A 176 6.78 9.67 20.82
N HIS A 177 8.02 9.83 20.37
CA HIS A 177 9.10 10.36 21.20
C HIS A 177 9.13 11.89 21.14
N ARG A 178 9.43 12.53 22.27
CA ARG A 178 9.54 14.00 22.40
C ARG A 178 10.52 14.68 21.44
N LEU A 179 11.44 13.91 20.84
CA LEU A 179 12.41 14.45 19.88
C LEU A 179 11.74 14.97 18.62
N LEU A 180 10.55 14.46 18.28
CA LEU A 180 9.79 14.89 17.11
C LEU A 180 9.12 16.25 17.36
N ASP A 181 8.86 16.58 18.63
CA ASP A 181 8.17 17.81 19.02
C ASP A 181 9.17 18.90 19.43
N THR A 182 10.31 18.50 20.00
CA THR A 182 11.41 19.37 20.44
C THR A 182 12.76 18.83 19.94
N PRO A 183 13.06 18.98 18.63
CA PRO A 183 14.32 18.52 18.05
C PRO A 183 15.50 19.42 18.45
N GLU A 184 16.64 18.82 18.78
CA GLU A 184 17.87 19.52 19.19
C GLU A 184 19.06 19.25 18.27
N THR A 185 19.07 18.08 17.61
CA THR A 185 20.16 17.65 16.74
C THR A 185 19.78 17.67 15.25
N PRO A 186 20.75 17.68 14.31
CA PRO A 186 20.45 17.62 12.88
C PRO A 186 19.58 16.41 12.49
N LEU A 187 19.83 15.24 13.09
CA LEU A 187 19.00 14.05 12.90
C LEU A 187 17.56 14.31 13.36
N GLU A 188 17.37 14.87 14.56
CA GLU A 188 16.04 15.10 15.11
C GLU A 188 15.25 16.14 14.31
N HIS A 189 15.92 17.19 13.82
CA HIS A 189 15.29 18.14 12.91
C HIS A 189 14.83 17.47 11.61
N ALA A 190 15.66 16.60 11.03
CA ALA A 190 15.27 15.83 9.84
C ALA A 190 14.10 14.88 10.13
N LEU A 191 14.08 14.21 11.29
CA LEU A 191 12.99 13.33 11.70
C LEU A 191 11.69 14.07 11.99
N ALA A 192 11.75 15.24 12.63
CA ALA A 192 10.59 16.08 12.89
C ALA A 192 9.98 16.61 11.58
N ALA A 193 10.82 17.00 10.61
CA ALA A 193 10.37 17.39 9.27
C ALA A 193 9.71 16.21 8.54
N LEU A 194 10.30 15.02 8.60
CA LEU A 194 9.71 13.80 8.05
C LEU A 194 8.36 13.49 8.70
N ASP A 195 8.27 13.51 10.03
CA ASP A 195 7.02 13.26 10.75
C ASP A 195 5.92 14.28 10.40
N HIS A 196 6.28 15.54 10.19
CA HIS A 196 5.33 16.56 9.72
C HIS A 196 4.79 16.22 8.33
N LYS A 197 5.66 15.82 7.38
CA LYS A 197 5.23 15.36 6.05
C LYS A 197 4.32 14.14 6.16
N LEU A 198 4.70 13.16 6.98
CA LEU A 198 3.88 11.97 7.22
C LEU A 198 2.52 12.33 7.86
N ALA A 199 2.47 13.31 8.76
CA ALA A 199 1.22 13.80 9.34
C ALA A 199 0.27 14.37 8.27
N ALA A 200 0.82 15.11 7.29
CA ALA A 200 0.04 15.59 6.16
C ALA A 200 -0.50 14.45 5.29
N LEU A 201 0.26 13.36 5.09
CA LEU A 201 -0.22 12.16 4.39
C LEU A 201 -1.37 11.49 5.17
N ARG A 202 -1.19 11.26 6.47
CA ARG A 202 -2.23 10.68 7.34
C ARG A 202 -3.52 11.51 7.36
N ALA A 203 -3.40 12.83 7.27
CA ALA A 203 -4.56 13.73 7.21
C ALA A 203 -5.34 13.64 5.89
N ARG A 204 -4.69 13.22 4.79
CA ARG A 204 -5.33 13.00 3.49
C ARG A 204 -6.05 11.65 3.46
N GLU A 205 -5.36 10.60 3.87
CA GLU A 205 -5.89 9.24 3.89
C GLU A 205 -5.19 8.42 4.98
N GLN A 206 -5.99 7.71 5.78
CA GLN A 206 -5.48 6.80 6.79
C GLN A 206 -6.40 5.59 6.91
N ASP A 207 -5.81 4.42 7.00
CA ASP A 207 -6.50 3.22 7.41
C ASP A 207 -6.86 3.32 8.90
N LEU A 208 -8.16 3.47 9.19
CA LEU A 208 -8.64 3.62 10.57
C LEU A 208 -8.56 2.32 11.38
N ALA A 209 -8.37 1.17 10.73
CA ALA A 209 -8.18 -0.11 11.40
C ALA A 209 -6.72 -0.34 11.80
N GLN A 210 -5.77 0.19 11.03
CA GLN A 210 -4.35 0.03 11.31
C GLN A 210 -3.51 1.28 11.01
N PRO A 211 -2.69 1.75 11.95
CA PRO A 211 -1.88 2.93 11.75
C PRO A 211 -0.80 2.68 10.69
N SER A 212 -0.67 3.63 9.77
CA SER A 212 0.46 3.74 8.84
C SER A 212 1.03 5.15 8.85
N ASN A 213 2.22 5.29 8.26
CA ASN A 213 2.95 6.55 8.14
C ASN A 213 3.25 7.20 9.50
N TRP A 214 3.62 6.46 10.54
CA TRP A 214 4.06 7.05 11.82
C TRP A 214 5.55 6.86 12.06
N LEU A 215 6.17 7.80 12.76
CA LEU A 215 7.43 7.58 13.48
C LEU A 215 7.11 7.31 14.95
N THR A 216 7.55 6.17 15.47
CA THR A 216 7.09 5.64 16.76
C THR A 216 8.25 5.18 17.63
N ILE A 217 8.03 5.06 18.94
CA ILE A 217 9.02 4.45 19.82
C ILE A 217 9.04 2.94 19.57
N ALA A 218 10.20 2.37 19.25
CA ALA A 218 10.30 0.93 19.03
C ALA A 218 10.15 0.14 20.33
N SER A 219 9.66 -1.10 20.20
CA SER A 219 9.72 -2.07 21.29
C SER A 219 11.19 -2.30 21.70
N PRO A 220 11.52 -2.30 23.01
CA PRO A 220 12.85 -2.64 23.50
C PRO A 220 13.32 -4.02 23.02
N GLU A 221 12.41 -4.98 22.83
CA GLU A 221 12.73 -6.33 22.35
C GLU A 221 13.25 -6.31 20.91
N HIS A 222 12.64 -5.48 20.03
CA HIS A 222 13.10 -5.32 18.66
C HIS A 222 14.49 -4.67 18.61
N VAL A 223 14.70 -3.62 19.40
CA VAL A 223 16.01 -2.94 19.48
C VAL A 223 17.08 -3.91 19.98
N LEU A 224 16.80 -4.69 21.02
CA LEU A 224 17.71 -5.70 21.54
C LEU A 224 18.05 -6.78 20.50
N ALA A 225 17.05 -7.29 19.78
CA ALA A 225 17.26 -8.29 18.74
C ALA A 225 18.10 -7.77 17.57
N ILE A 226 18.00 -6.47 17.26
CA ILE A 226 18.82 -5.79 16.26
C ILE A 226 20.25 -5.63 16.74
N ASP A 227 20.45 -5.13 17.97
CA ASP A 227 21.77 -4.93 18.57
C ASP A 227 22.57 -6.25 18.72
N GLN A 228 21.88 -7.38 18.85
CA GLN A 228 22.50 -8.71 18.86
C GLN A 228 23.05 -9.15 17.50
N ARG A 229 22.58 -8.54 16.40
CA ARG A 229 22.94 -8.93 15.03
C ARG A 229 23.91 -7.96 14.36
N TRP A 230 23.79 -6.67 14.66
CA TRP A 230 24.57 -5.63 14.01
C TRP A 230 25.09 -4.60 15.00
N THR A 231 26.30 -4.12 14.76
CA THR A 231 26.77 -2.86 15.34
C THR A 231 26.32 -1.73 14.42
N LEU A 232 25.30 -0.98 14.84
CA LEU A 232 24.71 0.09 14.02
C LEU A 232 25.36 1.46 14.31
N PRO A 233 25.41 2.37 13.31
CA PRO A 233 25.74 3.76 13.54
C PRO A 233 24.79 4.39 14.56
N GLU A 234 25.30 5.26 15.43
CA GLU A 234 24.52 5.87 16.50
C GLU A 234 23.25 6.57 15.98
N HIS A 235 23.35 7.31 14.86
CA HIS A 235 22.21 7.99 14.27
C HIS A 235 21.12 7.01 13.83
N TYR A 236 21.48 5.93 13.14
CA TYR A 236 20.51 4.93 12.68
C TYR A 236 19.91 4.14 13.85
N ARG A 237 20.72 3.80 14.85
CA ARG A 237 20.23 3.15 16.06
C ARG A 237 19.25 4.05 16.84
N ARG A 238 19.55 5.34 16.98
CA ARG A 238 18.66 6.32 17.63
C ARG A 238 17.36 6.50 16.85
N PHE A 239 17.44 6.55 15.53
CA PHE A 239 16.26 6.55 14.66
C PHE A 239 15.36 5.35 14.93
N LEU A 240 15.91 4.13 14.90
CA LEU A 240 15.13 2.92 15.18
C LEU A 240 14.56 2.92 16.60
N ALA A 241 15.29 3.37 17.61
CA ALA A 241 14.80 3.35 18.99
C ALA A 241 13.67 4.36 19.24
N CYS A 242 13.82 5.59 18.75
CA CYS A 242 12.98 6.71 19.14
C CYS A 242 11.99 7.17 18.05
N ALA A 243 12.23 6.83 16.80
CA ALA A 243 11.46 7.29 15.64
C ALA A 243 11.32 6.17 14.59
N SER A 244 11.13 4.93 15.05
CA SER A 244 10.95 3.78 14.16
C SER A 244 9.76 3.98 13.24
N PRO A 245 9.95 3.84 11.93
CA PRO A 245 8.86 3.75 10.97
C PRO A 245 7.84 2.70 11.38
N LEU A 246 6.57 3.06 11.28
CA LEU A 246 5.45 2.15 11.34
C LEU A 246 4.68 2.28 10.02
N ARG A 247 4.96 1.33 9.11
CA ARG A 247 4.36 1.25 7.77
C ARG A 247 4.45 2.60 7.03
N VAL A 248 5.66 3.13 6.93
CA VAL A 248 5.92 4.41 6.27
C VAL A 248 6.14 4.18 4.78
N GLN A 249 5.24 4.74 3.96
CA GLN A 249 5.37 4.76 2.51
C GLN A 249 5.47 6.21 2.02
N ILE A 250 6.52 6.52 1.28
CA ILE A 250 6.80 7.87 0.80
C ILE A 250 6.90 7.83 -0.72
N THR A 251 6.00 8.53 -1.40
CA THR A 251 6.14 8.79 -2.83
C THR A 251 6.95 10.07 -3.02
N THR A 252 7.79 10.10 -4.05
CA THR A 252 8.52 11.27 -4.54
C THR A 252 8.83 11.06 -6.03
N GLU A 253 9.37 12.06 -6.72
CA GLU A 253 9.87 11.90 -8.10
C GLU A 253 10.93 10.79 -8.23
N ASP A 254 11.80 10.63 -7.24
CA ASP A 254 12.82 9.57 -7.20
C ASP A 254 12.22 8.18 -6.92
N PHE A 255 11.09 8.15 -6.22
CA PHE A 255 10.41 6.93 -5.79
C PHE A 255 8.94 6.96 -6.25
N PRO A 256 8.67 6.92 -7.57
CA PRO A 256 7.31 7.08 -8.09
C PRO A 256 6.41 5.88 -7.74
N GLN A 257 7.00 4.72 -7.45
CA GLN A 257 6.30 3.53 -6.95
C GLN A 257 6.18 3.50 -5.42
N GLY A 258 6.71 4.53 -4.76
CA GLY A 258 6.77 4.68 -3.32
C GLY A 258 7.97 3.94 -2.68
N LEU A 259 8.53 4.57 -1.66
CA LEU A 259 9.61 4.08 -0.82
C LEU A 259 9.03 3.60 0.51
N HIS A 260 9.25 2.33 0.83
CA HIS A 260 8.99 1.75 2.15
C HIS A 260 10.19 1.96 3.06
N LEU A 261 10.02 2.72 4.14
CA LEU A 261 11.09 2.96 5.13
C LEU A 261 10.99 1.92 6.25
N VAL A 262 12.08 1.19 6.50
CA VAL A 262 12.09 0.00 7.35
C VAL A 262 12.14 0.37 8.83
N GLY A 263 11.16 -0.11 9.60
CA GLY A 263 11.09 0.02 11.05
C GLY A 263 11.86 -1.05 11.83
N ALA A 264 12.03 -0.82 13.13
CA ALA A 264 12.69 -1.77 14.03
C ALA A 264 11.98 -3.14 14.09
N SER A 265 10.64 -3.16 14.03
CA SER A 265 9.87 -4.42 14.05
C SER A 265 10.06 -5.30 12.82
N GLU A 266 10.53 -4.71 11.71
CA GLU A 266 10.63 -5.42 10.43
C GLU A 266 12.06 -5.51 9.90
N LEU A 267 13.03 -4.77 10.47
CA LEU A 267 14.40 -4.68 9.96
C LEU A 267 15.06 -6.04 9.69
N ILE A 268 14.90 -6.98 10.62
CA ILE A 268 15.44 -8.34 10.44
C ILE A 268 14.80 -9.03 9.24
N LYS A 269 13.47 -8.98 9.16
CA LYS A 269 12.72 -9.62 8.08
C LYS A 269 12.93 -8.92 6.74
N ALA A 270 13.20 -7.61 6.74
CA ALA A 270 13.50 -6.82 5.55
C ALA A 270 14.78 -7.29 4.85
N GLN A 271 15.68 -8.00 5.56
CA GLN A 271 16.86 -8.60 4.95
C GLN A 271 16.55 -9.88 4.15
N HIS A 272 15.35 -10.46 4.31
CA HIS A 272 14.95 -11.68 3.63
C HIS A 272 14.81 -11.43 2.12
N GLY A 273 15.44 -12.30 1.31
CA GLY A 273 15.50 -12.15 -0.14
C GLY A 273 16.65 -11.25 -0.63
N TYR A 274 17.30 -10.52 0.27
CA TYR A 274 18.47 -9.69 -0.02
C TYR A 274 19.74 -10.30 0.58
N ALA A 275 19.96 -10.10 1.88
CA ALA A 275 21.12 -10.62 2.60
C ALA A 275 20.89 -12.04 3.14
N TRP A 276 19.64 -12.45 3.31
CA TRP A 276 19.27 -13.71 3.95
C TRP A 276 18.22 -14.48 3.16
N ASN A 277 18.42 -15.78 2.98
CA ASN A 277 17.42 -16.67 2.40
C ASN A 277 16.60 -17.33 3.52
N PRO A 278 15.30 -17.01 3.69
CA PRO A 278 14.49 -17.57 4.76
C PRO A 278 14.09 -19.04 4.54
N VAL A 279 14.27 -19.60 3.35
CA VAL A 279 14.00 -21.01 3.06
C VAL A 279 15.21 -21.86 3.44
N THR A 280 16.40 -21.49 2.98
CA THR A 280 17.63 -22.23 3.29
C THR A 280 18.23 -21.86 4.64
N GLN A 281 17.79 -20.76 5.25
CA GLN A 281 18.34 -20.21 6.49
C GLN A 281 19.85 -19.94 6.38
N LEU A 282 20.25 -19.36 5.24
CA LEU A 282 21.64 -19.02 4.93
C LEU A 282 21.74 -17.61 4.37
N SER A 283 22.90 -16.98 4.56
CA SER A 283 23.24 -15.72 3.88
C SER A 283 23.31 -15.93 2.37
N ILE A 284 22.89 -14.92 1.61
CA ILE A 284 22.95 -14.94 0.15
C ILE A 284 24.38 -14.58 -0.28
N ALA A 285 25.02 -15.45 -1.05
CA ALA A 285 26.45 -15.41 -1.32
C ALA A 285 26.93 -14.11 -2.00
N ASP A 286 26.13 -13.55 -2.91
CA ASP A 286 26.47 -12.35 -3.68
C ASP A 286 26.04 -11.04 -2.99
N TRP A 287 25.54 -11.11 -1.75
CA TRP A 287 25.18 -9.93 -0.97
C TRP A 287 26.34 -9.46 -0.09
N PRO A 288 26.76 -8.18 -0.14
CA PRO A 288 27.81 -7.66 0.73
C PRO A 288 27.39 -7.72 2.21
N ALA A 289 28.17 -8.42 3.04
CA ALA A 289 27.82 -8.69 4.44
C ALA A 289 27.64 -7.42 5.29
N GLN A 290 28.31 -6.33 4.92
CA GLN A 290 28.23 -5.04 5.60
C GLN A 290 27.07 -4.16 5.14
N TYR A 291 26.29 -4.57 4.13
CA TYR A 291 25.16 -3.78 3.64
C TYR A 291 23.87 -4.20 4.33
N LEU A 292 23.25 -3.24 5.01
CA LEU A 292 22.00 -3.41 5.73
C LEU A 292 20.87 -2.69 5.00
N VAL A 293 19.84 -3.42 4.54
CA VAL A 293 18.68 -2.82 3.89
C VAL A 293 17.88 -2.00 4.91
N ILE A 294 17.70 -0.71 4.63
CA ILE A 294 16.98 0.26 5.48
C ILE A 294 15.73 0.87 4.81
N ALA A 295 15.60 0.69 3.51
CA ALA A 295 14.39 1.05 2.76
C ALA A 295 14.29 0.23 1.47
N ASN A 296 13.10 0.20 0.87
CA ASN A 296 12.81 -0.49 -0.37
C ASN A 296 11.95 0.37 -1.30
N ALA A 297 12.34 0.53 -2.56
CA ALA A 297 11.53 1.18 -3.58
C ALA A 297 11.21 0.19 -4.70
N GLY A 298 10.04 -0.45 -4.65
CA GLY A 298 9.60 -1.37 -5.71
C GLY A 298 10.55 -2.54 -5.98
N GLY A 299 11.27 -3.02 -4.97
CA GLY A 299 12.29 -4.07 -5.11
C GLY A 299 13.73 -3.56 -5.13
N ASP A 300 13.96 -2.26 -5.32
CA ASP A 300 15.28 -1.64 -5.25
C ASP A 300 15.65 -1.37 -3.78
N PRO A 301 16.70 -2.01 -3.24
CA PRO A 301 17.11 -1.78 -1.86
C PRO A 301 17.88 -0.47 -1.72
N LEU A 302 17.60 0.25 -0.63
CA LEU A 302 18.52 1.26 -0.11
C LEU A 302 19.18 0.71 1.14
N CYS A 303 20.51 0.75 1.17
CA CYS A 303 21.33 0.09 2.18
C CYS A 303 22.23 1.08 2.91
N LEU A 304 22.40 0.90 4.22
CA LEU A 304 23.55 1.48 4.92
C LEU A 304 24.77 0.62 4.69
N ASP A 305 25.89 1.25 4.37
CA ASP A 305 27.21 0.60 4.35
C ASP A 305 27.85 0.65 5.74
N LEU A 306 27.67 -0.42 6.51
CA LEU A 306 28.26 -0.56 7.85
C LEU A 306 29.79 -0.70 7.80
N GLY A 307 30.38 -0.98 6.65
CA GLY A 307 31.84 -1.03 6.49
C GLY A 307 32.47 0.36 6.39
N GLN A 308 31.66 1.38 6.06
CA GLN A 308 32.09 2.77 5.91
C GLN A 308 31.48 3.69 6.97
N MET A 309 31.22 3.16 8.17
CA MET A 309 30.80 3.98 9.30
C MET A 309 31.85 5.04 9.62
N HIS A 310 31.42 6.29 9.71
CA HIS A 310 32.28 7.40 10.10
C HIS A 310 31.62 8.21 11.20
N SER A 311 32.33 8.38 12.32
CA SER A 311 31.82 9.04 13.53
C SER A 311 30.55 8.37 14.05
N HIS A 312 29.37 8.91 13.74
CA HIS A 312 28.06 8.46 14.25
C HIS A 312 27.11 8.00 13.13
N ASP A 313 27.58 7.93 11.89
CA ASP A 313 26.76 7.78 10.69
C ASP A 313 27.39 6.82 9.65
N ALA A 314 26.66 6.49 8.60
CA ALA A 314 27.11 5.68 7.46
C ALA A 314 26.47 6.15 6.15
N PRO A 315 27.16 6.00 5.00
CA PRO A 315 26.59 6.35 3.71
C PRO A 315 25.46 5.39 3.31
N VAL A 316 24.53 5.90 2.51
CA VAL A 316 23.42 5.13 1.94
C VAL A 316 23.72 4.83 0.49
N LEU A 317 23.59 3.56 0.11
CA LEU A 317 23.76 3.05 -1.25
C LEU A 317 22.41 2.61 -1.80
N CYS A 318 22.25 2.56 -3.12
CA CYS A 318 21.10 1.95 -3.78
C CYS A 318 21.55 1.00 -4.89
N ALA A 319 20.71 0.02 -5.22
CA ALA A 319 20.93 -0.85 -6.37
C ALA A 319 19.60 -1.12 -7.08
N MET A 320 19.65 -1.31 -8.40
CA MET A 320 18.47 -1.65 -9.20
C MET A 320 18.28 -3.17 -9.27
N HIS A 321 17.07 -3.64 -8.96
CA HIS A 321 16.70 -5.04 -9.07
C HIS A 321 16.53 -5.48 -10.54
N GLY A 322 16.52 -6.80 -10.79
CA GLY A 322 16.22 -7.36 -12.11
C GLY A 322 17.36 -7.27 -13.15
N THR A 323 18.52 -6.72 -12.78
CA THR A 323 19.72 -6.61 -13.64
C THR A 323 20.57 -7.88 -13.70
N GLY A 324 20.21 -8.92 -12.92
CA GLY A 324 20.93 -10.19 -12.83
C GLY A 324 22.11 -10.19 -11.86
N ARG A 325 22.50 -9.04 -11.31
CA ARG A 325 23.51 -8.89 -10.24
C ARG A 325 23.26 -7.61 -9.44
N TRP A 326 23.71 -7.55 -8.20
CA TRP A 326 23.65 -6.30 -7.44
C TRP A 326 24.83 -5.39 -7.82
N ASP A 327 24.52 -4.18 -8.28
CA ASP A 327 25.49 -3.12 -8.58
C ASP A 327 25.10 -1.91 -7.73
N PHE A 328 25.87 -1.64 -6.68
CA PHE A 328 25.53 -0.64 -5.67
C PHE A 328 26.19 0.69 -5.99
N GLU A 329 25.38 1.75 -6.04
CA GLU A 329 25.80 3.12 -6.27
C GLU A 329 25.57 3.99 -5.02
N PRO A 330 26.43 4.98 -4.74
CA PRO A 330 26.19 5.94 -3.67
C PRO A 330 24.90 6.74 -3.91
N TYR A 331 24.00 6.74 -2.92
CA TYR A 331 22.76 7.53 -2.93
C TYR A 331 22.88 8.78 -2.06
N CYS A 332 23.35 8.64 -0.82
CA CYS A 332 23.57 9.76 0.11
C CYS A 332 24.85 9.54 0.90
N ALA A 333 25.54 10.63 1.24
CA ALA A 333 26.78 10.57 2.02
C ALA A 333 26.57 10.15 3.50
N SER A 334 25.35 10.26 4.02
CA SER A 334 24.99 9.88 5.39
C SER A 334 23.51 9.51 5.52
N PHE A 335 23.16 8.79 6.59
CA PHE A 335 21.78 8.48 6.95
C PHE A 335 20.98 9.75 7.27
N VAL A 336 21.59 10.73 7.97
CA VAL A 336 20.92 12.01 8.26
C VAL A 336 20.54 12.74 6.97
N ALA A 337 21.44 12.79 5.97
CA ALA A 337 21.15 13.42 4.69
C ALA A 337 20.03 12.67 3.94
N PHE A 338 19.99 11.34 4.04
CA PHE A 338 18.91 10.54 3.49
C PHE A 338 17.55 10.91 4.08
N ILE A 339 17.42 10.97 5.41
CA ILE A 339 16.15 11.36 6.07
C ILE A 339 15.74 12.80 5.72
N ALA A 340 16.71 13.73 5.69
CA ALA A 340 16.45 15.11 5.29
C ALA A 340 15.89 15.18 3.85
N GLY A 341 16.51 14.46 2.91
CA GLY A 341 16.06 14.39 1.51
C GLY A 341 14.64 13.84 1.34
N LEU A 342 14.22 12.88 2.16
CA LEU A 342 12.84 12.36 2.15
C LEU A 342 11.81 13.39 2.62
N SER A 343 12.23 14.33 3.45
CA SER A 343 11.40 15.38 4.03
C SER A 343 11.20 16.56 3.08
N GLU A 344 12.21 16.87 2.26
CA GLU A 344 12.23 18.04 1.38
C GLU A 344 11.57 17.80 0.00
N LYS A 345 11.67 16.58 -0.54
CA LYS A 345 11.12 16.27 -1.88
C LYS A 345 9.59 16.21 -1.82
N THR A 346 8.92 17.19 -2.43
CA THR A 346 7.45 17.27 -2.56
C THR A 346 6.90 16.26 -3.57
N ASP A 347 5.71 15.74 -3.27
CA ASP A 347 4.83 15.02 -4.21
C ASP A 347 4.09 15.99 -5.16
#